data_AF-A0A1E1W9I6-F1
#
_entry.id   AF-A0A1E1W9I6-F1
#
_cell.length_a   1.000
_cell.length_b   1.000
_cell.length_c   1.000
_cell.angle_alpha   90.00
_cell.angle_beta   90.00
_cell.angle_gamma   90.00
#
_symmetry.space_group_name_H-M   'P 1'
#
loop_
_entity.id
_entity.type
_entity.pdbx_description
1 polymer ?
#
loop_
_entity_poly.entity_id
_entity_poly.type
_entity_poly.pdbx_seq_one_letter_code
_entity_poly.pdbx_strand_id
1 'polypeptide(L)'
;ELFLSSGHAHLLAFDDVAERTAFLKALNACHLPGRMEPDTLTEAMTQWRNGQITNWEYLMRLNSLAGRTYNDLMQYPVLPFILADYTSRILDLNEPKSFRDLSKPMAIQNKNREQHYINTYNDLKAARREGCSPLLSRQPHHYASLYSNS
;
A
#
# COMPACT_ATOMS: atom_id res chain seq x y z
N GLU A 1 11.49 -2.96 -11.26
CA GLU A 1 12.25 -1.73 -10.94
C GLU A 1 13.70 -2.11 -10.64
N LEU A 2 14.66 -1.30 -11.06
CA LEU A 2 16.08 -1.50 -10.80
C LEU A 2 16.57 -0.43 -9.82
N PHE A 3 17.20 -0.86 -8.73
CA PHE A 3 17.81 0.02 -7.74
C PHE A 3 19.33 -0.01 -7.90
N LEU A 4 19.94 1.14 -8.13
CA LEU A 4 21.38 1.26 -8.34
C LEU A 4 22.07 1.65 -7.03
N SER A 5 23.33 1.26 -6.88
CA SER A 5 24.18 1.66 -5.75
C SER A 5 24.38 3.18 -5.64
N SER A 6 24.11 3.92 -6.72
CA SER A 6 24.11 5.39 -6.75
C SER A 6 22.88 6.01 -6.06
N GLY A 7 21.92 5.20 -5.60
CA GLY A 7 20.66 5.66 -5.02
C GLY A 7 19.56 5.97 -6.04
N HIS A 8 19.84 5.86 -7.34
CA HIS A 8 18.84 6.00 -8.39
C HIS A 8 18.00 4.73 -8.52
N ALA A 9 16.69 4.92 -8.74
CA ALA A 9 15.76 3.84 -9.05
C ALA A 9 15.17 4.08 -10.44
N HIS A 10 15.16 3.03 -11.27
CA HIS A 10 14.60 3.08 -12.62
C HIS A 10 13.46 2.07 -12.76
N LEU A 11 12.26 2.58 -13.03
CA LEU A 11 11.11 1.77 -13.41
C LEU A 11 11.13 1.57 -14.93
N LEU A 12 11.11 0.31 -15.36
CA LEU A 12 11.07 -0.08 -16.77
C LEU A 12 9.72 -0.73 -17.06
N ALA A 13 9.04 -0.25 -18.09
CA ALA A 13 7.84 -0.87 -18.65
C ALA A 13 8.22 -1.60 -19.94
N PHE A 14 7.60 -2.76 -20.16
CA PHE A 14 7.80 -3.60 -21.33
C PHE A 14 6.43 -3.83 -21.99
N ASP A 15 6.41 -3.99 -23.30
CA ASP A 15 5.16 -4.19 -24.04
C ASP A 15 4.54 -5.55 -23.73
N ASP A 16 5.37 -6.56 -23.47
CA ASP A 16 4.92 -7.89 -23.08
C ASP A 16 5.79 -8.60 -22.04
N VAL A 17 5.26 -9.71 -21.53
CA VAL A 17 5.89 -10.53 -20.49
C VAL A 17 7.11 -11.29 -21.02
N ALA A 18 7.14 -11.64 -22.31
CA ALA A 18 8.23 -12.39 -22.92
C ALA A 18 9.49 -11.51 -23.05
N GLU A 19 9.34 -10.26 -23.49
CA GLU A 19 10.41 -9.27 -23.56
C GLU A 19 10.99 -8.99 -22.17
N ARG A 20 10.13 -8.73 -21.17
CA ARG A 20 10.56 -8.57 -19.78
C ARG A 20 11.38 -9.77 -19.30
N THR A 21 10.93 -10.97 -19.64
CA THR A 21 11.60 -12.22 -19.22
C THR A 21 12.96 -12.39 -19.92
N ALA A 22 13.05 -12.06 -21.21
CA ALA A 22 14.29 -12.07 -21.96
C ALA A 22 15.29 -11.04 -21.41
N PHE A 23 14.83 -9.83 -21.10
CA PHE A 23 15.63 -8.79 -20.45
C PHE A 23 16.18 -9.26 -19.10
N LEU A 24 15.32 -9.80 -18.22
CA LEU A 24 15.74 -10.32 -16.92
C LEU A 24 16.75 -11.46 -17.05
N LYS A 25 16.59 -12.34 -18.04
CA LYS A 25 17.55 -13.42 -18.32
C LYS A 25 18.91 -12.87 -18.73
N ALA A 26 18.93 -11.87 -19.63
CA ALA A 26 20.17 -11.23 -20.06
C ALA A 26 20.85 -10.49 -18.90
N LEU A 27 20.08 -9.74 -18.10
CA LEU A 27 20.57 -9.03 -16.92
C LEU A 27 21.18 -9.97 -15.89
N ASN A 28 20.57 -11.13 -15.66
CA ASN A 28 21.09 -12.16 -14.75
C ASN A 28 22.38 -12.82 -15.26
N ALA A 29 22.65 -12.78 -16.57
CA ALA A 29 23.88 -13.29 -17.15
C ALA A 29 25.03 -12.26 -17.08
N CYS A 30 24.74 -10.98 -16.79
CA CYS A 30 25.75 -9.95 -16.64
C CYS A 30 26.51 -10.09 -15.32
N HIS A 31 27.81 -9.76 -15.34
CA HIS A 31 28.59 -9.58 -14.11
C HIS A 31 28.20 -8.24 -13.47
N LEU A 32 27.41 -8.29 -12.39
CA LEU A 32 26.91 -7.13 -11.65
C LEU A 32 27.61 -7.05 -10.28
N PRO A 33 28.74 -6.34 -10.15
CA PRO A 33 29.44 -6.21 -8.88
C PRO A 33 28.57 -5.45 -7.87
N GLY A 34 28.45 -5.99 -6.66
CA GLY A 34 27.62 -5.39 -5.60
C GLY A 34 26.11 -5.64 -5.76
N ARG A 35 25.70 -6.63 -6.55
CA ARG A 35 24.31 -7.08 -6.60
C ARG A 35 23.86 -7.53 -5.21
N MET A 36 22.85 -6.87 -4.68
CA MET A 36 22.17 -7.30 -3.47
C MET A 36 20.99 -8.20 -3.83
N GLU A 37 20.75 -9.20 -2.99
CA GLU A 37 19.54 -10.00 -3.11
C GLU A 37 18.32 -9.14 -2.75
N PRO A 38 17.17 -9.36 -3.40
CA PRO A 38 15.96 -8.64 -3.05
C PRO A 38 15.56 -8.99 -1.61
N ASP A 39 15.13 -7.95 -0.88
CA ASP A 39 14.54 -8.12 0.44
C ASP A 39 13.42 -9.17 0.40
N THR A 40 13.31 -9.95 1.47
CA THR A 40 12.17 -10.86 1.65
C THR A 40 11.25 -10.35 2.75
N LEU A 41 9.95 -10.67 2.64
CA LEU A 41 8.98 -10.34 3.67
C LEU A 41 9.38 -10.92 5.04
N THR A 42 9.85 -12.16 5.05
CA THR A 42 10.27 -12.88 6.26
C THR A 42 11.44 -12.19 6.95
N GLU A 43 12.44 -11.76 6.18
CA GLU A 43 13.60 -11.05 6.71
C GLU A 43 13.21 -9.68 7.27
N ALA A 44 12.49 -8.87 6.49
CA ALA A 44 12.01 -7.56 6.93
C ALA A 44 11.18 -7.66 8.22
N MET A 45 10.29 -8.66 8.30
CA MET A 45 9.48 -8.91 9.50
C MET A 45 10.34 -9.31 10.70
N THR A 46 11.36 -10.13 10.49
CA THR A 46 12.25 -10.59 11.56
C THR A 46 13.09 -9.44 12.11
N GLN A 47 13.68 -8.63 11.23
CA GLN A 47 14.44 -7.44 11.62
C GLN A 47 13.58 -6.45 12.40
N TRP A 48 12.34 -6.21 11.94
CA TRP A 48 11.40 -5.30 12.61
C TRP A 48 11.00 -5.82 14.01
N ARG A 49 10.63 -7.10 14.12
CA ARG A 49 10.26 -7.71 15.41
C ARG A 49 11.41 -7.71 16.42
N ASN A 50 12.64 -7.80 15.93
CA ASN A 50 13.85 -7.75 16.76
C ASN A 50 14.32 -6.32 17.06
N GLY A 51 13.62 -5.28 16.58
CA GLY A 51 14.00 -3.88 16.77
C GLY A 51 15.25 -3.44 15.99
N GLN A 52 15.67 -4.21 15.00
CA GLN A 52 16.84 -3.90 14.15
C GLN A 52 16.54 -2.84 13.10
N ILE A 53 15.27 -2.70 12.74
CA ILE A 53 14.76 -1.65 11.85
C ILE A 53 13.54 -0.97 12.49
N THR A 54 13.37 0.30 12.18
CA THR A 54 12.26 1.14 12.62
C THR A 54 10.94 0.78 11.95
N ASN A 55 9.82 1.25 12.51
CA ASN A 55 8.50 1.12 11.88
C ASN A 55 8.48 1.74 10.46
N TRP A 56 9.19 2.85 10.25
CA TRP A 56 9.25 3.51 8.95
C TRP A 56 9.97 2.64 7.93
N GLU A 57 11.15 2.11 8.26
CA GLU A 57 11.92 1.21 7.38
C GLU A 57 11.12 -0.04 7.04
N TYR A 58 10.47 -0.65 8.02
CA TYR A 58 9.63 -1.82 7.79
C TYR A 58 8.47 -1.52 6.85
N LEU A 59 7.74 -0.41 7.06
CA LEU A 59 6.65 0.01 6.17
C LEU A 59 7.14 0.33 4.75
N MET A 60 8.32 0.92 4.61
CA MET A 60 8.92 1.18 3.29
C MET A 60 9.27 -0.13 2.57
N ARG A 61 9.83 -1.11 3.29
CA ARG A 61 10.08 -2.46 2.74
C ARG A 61 8.77 -3.13 2.32
N LEU A 62 7.71 -3.06 3.13
CA LEU A 62 6.39 -3.59 2.76
C LEU A 62 5.82 -2.94 1.49
N ASN A 63 5.94 -1.61 1.37
CA ASN A 63 5.51 -0.90 0.16
C ASN A 63 6.28 -1.37 -1.08
N SER A 64 7.61 -1.45 -0.99
CA SER A 64 8.46 -1.92 -2.08
C SER A 64 8.12 -3.36 -2.48
N LEU A 65 7.92 -4.26 -1.52
CA LEU A 65 7.55 -5.66 -1.77
C LEU A 65 6.15 -5.81 -2.40
N ALA A 66 5.24 -4.87 -2.11
CA ALA A 66 3.93 -4.80 -2.74
C ALA A 66 3.94 -4.16 -4.14
N GLY A 67 5.12 -3.82 -4.68
CA GLY A 67 5.27 -3.21 -6.00
C GLY A 67 5.05 -1.69 -6.03
N ARG A 68 4.96 -1.03 -4.87
CA ARG A 68 4.82 0.43 -4.79
C ARG A 68 6.17 1.11 -4.96
N THR A 69 6.18 2.24 -5.67
CA THR A 69 7.40 2.95 -6.04
C THR A 69 7.18 4.45 -6.12
N TYR A 70 8.24 5.23 -5.86
CA TYR A 70 8.27 6.67 -6.09
C TYR A 70 8.22 7.04 -7.59
N ASN A 71 8.54 6.09 -8.47
CA ASN A 71 8.60 6.30 -9.92
C ASN A 71 7.24 6.14 -10.64
N ASP A 72 6.18 5.76 -9.91
CA ASP A 72 4.81 5.68 -10.43
C ASP A 72 3.84 6.30 -9.40
N LEU A 73 3.29 7.47 -9.73
CA LEU A 73 2.34 8.18 -8.87
C LEU A 73 1.07 7.36 -8.59
N MET A 74 0.68 6.47 -9.50
CA MET A 74 -0.49 5.61 -9.31
C MET A 74 -0.23 4.48 -8.32
N GLN A 75 1.04 4.19 -8.04
CA GLN A 75 1.49 3.14 -7.12
C GLN A 75 2.43 3.70 -6.06
N TYR A 76 2.23 4.95 -5.64
CA TYR A 76 3.08 5.61 -4.65
C TYR A 76 3.06 4.87 -3.29
N PRO A 77 4.16 4.86 -2.51
CA PRO A 77 4.17 4.28 -1.17
C PRO A 77 3.06 4.84 -0.27
N VAL A 78 2.34 3.96 0.43
CA VAL A 78 1.28 4.33 1.37
C VAL A 78 1.77 4.16 2.79
N LEU A 79 1.58 5.22 3.58
CA LEU A 79 1.80 5.23 5.02
C LEU A 79 0.48 5.54 5.73
N PRO A 80 0.21 4.90 6.89
CA PRO A 80 -0.96 5.20 7.66
C PRO A 80 -0.81 6.58 8.32
N PHE A 81 -1.91 7.34 8.37
CA PHE A 81 -2.01 8.42 9.35
C PHE A 81 -1.91 7.85 10.76
N ILE A 82 -1.10 8.47 11.62
CA ILE A 82 -0.86 7.98 12.97
C ILE A 82 -1.60 8.82 14.00
N LEU A 83 -1.60 10.14 13.85
CA LEU A 83 -2.25 11.06 14.78
C LEU A 83 -3.73 11.23 14.45
N ALA A 84 -4.53 11.38 15.50
CA ALA A 84 -5.95 11.72 15.44
C ALA A 84 -6.22 13.14 15.96
N ASP A 85 -5.37 13.68 16.84
CA ASP A 85 -5.50 15.04 17.35
C ASP A 85 -4.61 16.02 16.58
N TYR A 86 -5.26 16.93 15.85
CA TYR A 86 -4.64 18.05 15.14
C TYR A 86 -5.16 19.40 15.65
N THR A 87 -5.90 19.41 16.75
CA THR A 87 -6.60 20.60 17.27
C THR A 87 -6.02 21.11 18.58
N SER A 88 -5.46 20.22 19.40
CA SER A 88 -4.80 20.61 20.64
C SER A 88 -3.56 21.46 20.36
N ARG A 89 -3.37 22.49 21.19
CA ARG A 89 -2.17 23.34 21.13
C ARG A 89 -0.89 22.55 21.43
N ILE A 90 -0.99 21.55 22.30
CA ILE A 90 0.10 20.65 22.67
C ILE A 90 -0.42 19.23 22.50
N LEU A 91 0.29 18.44 21.70
CA LEU A 91 -0.03 17.04 21.46
C LEU A 91 0.53 16.18 22.59
N ASP A 92 -0.33 15.46 23.30
CA ASP A 92 0.08 14.49 24.30
C ASP A 92 0.26 13.10 23.68
N LEU A 93 1.49 12.62 23.62
CA LEU A 93 1.83 11.31 23.07
C LEU A 93 1.59 10.14 24.04
N ASN A 94 1.18 10.41 25.28
CA ASN A 94 0.78 9.39 26.24
C ASN A 94 -0.74 9.17 26.25
N GLU A 95 -1.52 10.09 25.68
CA GLU A 95 -2.97 9.98 25.58
C GLU A 95 -3.35 9.09 24.37
N PRO A 96 -4.00 7.92 24.59
CA PRO A 96 -4.39 7.03 23.49
C PRO A 96 -5.29 7.70 22.44
N LYS A 97 -6.10 8.70 22.84
CA LYS A 97 -6.96 9.45 21.91
C LYS A 97 -6.20 10.34 20.93
N SER A 98 -4.93 10.64 21.20
CA SER A 98 -4.07 11.37 20.26
C SER A 98 -3.71 10.55 19.03
N PHE A 99 -3.92 9.23 19.09
CA PHE A 99 -3.58 8.29 18.02
C PHE A 99 -4.82 7.74 17.32
N ARG A 100 -4.65 7.44 16.05
CA ARG A 100 -5.63 6.76 15.21
C ARG A 100 -5.77 5.30 15.64
N ASP A 101 -6.99 4.77 15.58
CA ASP A 101 -7.21 3.33 15.70
C ASP A 101 -6.72 2.62 14.42
N LEU A 102 -5.52 2.04 14.49
CA LEU A 102 -4.87 1.36 13.37
C LEU A 102 -5.61 0.07 12.94
N SER A 103 -6.49 -0.49 13.79
CA SER A 103 -7.31 -1.67 13.44
C SER A 103 -8.43 -1.34 12.46
N LYS A 104 -8.72 -0.05 12.26
CA LYS A 104 -9.80 0.43 11.41
C LYS A 104 -9.27 1.18 10.17
N PRO A 105 -9.96 1.10 9.02
CA PRO A 105 -9.75 2.01 7.90
C PRO A 105 -9.96 3.49 8.29
N MET A 106 -9.38 4.40 7.51
CA MET A 106 -9.53 5.85 7.74
C MET A 106 -11.01 6.30 7.70
N ALA A 107 -11.77 5.75 6.76
CA ALA A 107 -13.15 6.13 6.52
C ALA A 107 -14.09 5.90 7.72
N ILE A 108 -13.74 5.00 8.65
CA ILE A 108 -14.55 4.59 9.78
C ILE A 108 -13.87 4.81 11.14
N GLN A 109 -12.91 5.76 11.20
CA GLN A 109 -12.37 6.21 12.49
C GLN A 109 -13.48 6.77 13.40
N ASN A 110 -14.48 7.43 12.80
CA ASN A 110 -15.72 7.77 13.46
C ASN A 110 -16.77 6.67 13.24
N LYS A 111 -17.22 6.04 14.34
CA LYS A 111 -18.23 4.97 14.34
C LYS A 111 -19.53 5.37 13.64
N ASN A 112 -19.91 6.64 13.64
CA ASN A 112 -21.14 7.11 13.02
C ASN A 112 -21.15 6.90 11.49
N ARG A 113 -19.97 6.77 10.85
CA ARG A 113 -19.85 6.51 9.41
C ARG A 113 -19.86 5.03 9.06
N GLU A 114 -19.65 4.13 10.02
CA GLU A 114 -19.51 2.70 9.77
C GLU A 114 -20.79 2.09 9.19
N GLN A 115 -21.95 2.44 9.77
CA GLN A 115 -23.25 1.95 9.29
C GLN A 115 -23.53 2.38 7.84
N HIS A 116 -23.11 3.58 7.45
CA HIS A 116 -23.29 4.07 6.09
C HIS A 116 -22.59 3.15 5.08
N TYR A 117 -21.31 2.80 5.31
CA TYR A 117 -20.55 1.94 4.39
C TYR A 117 -21.05 0.49 4.37
N ILE A 118 -21.52 -0.02 5.51
CA ILE A 118 -22.19 -1.33 5.59
C ILE A 118 -23.45 -1.34 4.72
N ASN A 119 -24.29 -0.29 4.83
CA ASN A 119 -25.51 -0.16 4.04
C ASN A 119 -25.19 -0.08 2.55
N THR A 120 -24.22 0.77 2.15
CA THR A 120 -23.78 0.88 0.75
C THR A 120 -23.41 -0.48 0.15
N TYR A 121 -22.64 -1.30 0.87
CA TYR A 121 -22.28 -2.63 0.40
C TYR A 121 -23.49 -3.56 0.26
N ASN A 122 -24.39 -3.55 1.24
CA ASN A 122 -25.58 -4.38 1.24
C ASN A 122 -26.52 -4.01 0.10
N ASP A 123 -26.71 -2.72 -0.16
CA ASP A 123 -27.53 -2.20 -1.25
C ASP A 123 -26.95 -2.62 -2.61
N LEU A 124 -25.63 -2.47 -2.80
CA LEU A 124 -24.93 -2.93 -4.02
C LEU A 124 -25.05 -4.46 -4.20
N LYS A 125 -24.96 -5.21 -3.10
CA LYS A 125 -25.12 -6.67 -3.11
C LYS A 125 -26.56 -7.09 -3.46
N ALA A 126 -27.56 -6.36 -2.98
CA ALA A 126 -28.96 -6.60 -3.31
C ALA A 126 -29.26 -6.27 -4.77
N ALA A 127 -28.87 -5.09 -5.25
CA ALA A 127 -29.08 -4.65 -6.63
C ALA A 127 -28.46 -5.62 -7.66
N ARG A 128 -27.31 -6.23 -7.34
CA ARG A 128 -26.69 -7.25 -8.19
C ARG A 128 -27.53 -8.54 -8.30
N ARG A 129 -28.23 -8.94 -7.23
CA ARG A 129 -29.09 -10.13 -7.23
C ARG A 129 -30.35 -9.94 -8.07
N GLU A 130 -30.84 -8.70 -8.15
CA GLU A 130 -32.08 -8.35 -8.85
C GLU A 130 -31.88 -8.14 -10.37
N GLY A 131 -30.66 -8.33 -10.89
CA GLY A 131 -30.38 -8.22 -12.34
C GLY A 131 -30.48 -6.79 -12.89
N CYS A 132 -30.52 -5.78 -12.02
CA CYS A 132 -30.60 -4.38 -12.42
C CYS A 132 -29.32 -3.92 -13.13
N SER A 133 -29.40 -3.75 -14.46
CA SER A 133 -28.52 -3.00 -15.39
C SER A 133 -26.99 -3.28 -15.39
N PRO A 134 -26.34 -3.40 -16.57
CA PRO A 134 -24.88 -3.54 -16.70
C PRO A 134 -24.05 -2.40 -16.08
N LEU A 135 -24.67 -1.25 -15.78
CA LEU A 135 -24.03 -0.13 -15.08
C LEU A 135 -23.77 -0.40 -13.59
N LEU A 136 -24.44 -1.41 -13.00
CA LEU A 136 -24.20 -1.93 -11.64
C LEU A 136 -23.28 -3.17 -11.65
N SER A 137 -22.52 -3.40 -12.73
CA SER A 137 -21.56 -4.52 -12.86
C SER A 137 -20.39 -4.46 -11.87
N ARG A 138 -20.23 -3.38 -11.11
CA ARG A 138 -19.20 -3.29 -10.07
C ARG A 138 -19.50 -4.27 -8.95
N GLN A 139 -18.48 -5.03 -8.54
CA GLN A 139 -18.59 -5.88 -7.35
C GLN A 139 -19.01 -5.03 -6.14
N PRO A 140 -19.84 -5.56 -5.22
CA PRO A 140 -20.19 -4.86 -4.00
C PRO A 140 -18.92 -4.40 -3.27
N HIS A 141 -18.87 -3.13 -2.86
CA HIS A 141 -17.72 -2.52 -2.22
C HIS A 141 -18.17 -1.54 -1.15
N HIS A 142 -17.33 -1.32 -0.14
CA HIS A 142 -17.59 -0.33 0.91
C HIS A 142 -17.20 1.06 0.41
N TYR A 143 -16.07 1.18 -0.30
CA TYR A 143 -15.47 2.46 -0.68
C TYR A 143 -15.33 2.55 -2.19
N ALA A 144 -15.84 3.63 -2.78
CA ALA A 144 -15.71 3.91 -4.21
C ALA A 144 -14.42 4.68 -4.56
N SER A 145 -13.75 5.24 -3.54
CA SER A 145 -12.47 5.97 -3.64
C SER A 145 -11.33 5.15 -3.04
N LEU A 146 -10.13 5.29 -3.61
CA LEU A 146 -8.92 4.66 -3.09
C LEU A 146 -8.21 5.59 -2.08
N TYR A 147 -7.39 4.99 -1.22
CA TYR A 147 -6.55 5.70 -0.23
C TYR A 147 -5.20 6.16 -0.81
N SER A 148 -4.95 5.88 -2.09
CA SER A 148 -3.73 6.19 -2.82
C SER A 148 -4.16 6.52 -4.25
N ASN A 149 -4.00 7.78 -4.65
CA ASN A 149 -4.33 8.31 -5.99
C ASN A 149 -3.11 9.07 -6.53
N SER A 150 -3.06 9.32 -7.85
CA SER A 150 -2.09 10.23 -8.47
C SER A 150 -2.45 11.69 -8.30
#